data_AF-A0A8J6MFK2-F1
#
_entry.id   AF-A0A8J6MFK2-F1
#
_cell.length_a   1.000
_cell.length_b   1.000
_cell.length_c   1.000
_cell.angle_alpha   90.00
_cell.angle_beta   90.00
_cell.angle_gamma   90.00
#
_symmetry.space_group_name_H-M   'P 1'
#
loop_
_entity.id
_entity.type
_entity.pdbx_description
1 polymer ?
#
loop_
_entity_poly.entity_id
_entity_poly.type
_entity_poly.pdbx_seq_one_letter_code
_entity_poly.pdbx_strand_id
1 'polypeptide(L)'
;MALREAWQRLHLMEASAALSPDFLRRDIAYRQQVDRQGGLSIRVQQRLAALASAVAAQTARSRTPAQRIKPGSTLLREWRGRTYTVLALEDGFEMSGQHFSSLSDVARHITGAHWSGPRFFGLRRRGASPASRLTRDATRDA
;
A
#
# COMPACT_ATOMS: atom_id res chain seq x y z
N MET A 1 9.96 -1.62 36.08
CA MET A 1 10.56 -0.26 36.07
C MET A 1 12.02 -0.29 35.61
N ALA A 2 12.91 -1.03 36.28
CA ALA A 2 14.35 -1.10 35.99
C ALA A 2 14.78 -1.28 34.51
N LEU A 3 14.04 -2.06 33.71
CA LEU A 3 14.42 -2.32 32.31
C LEU A 3 14.21 -1.11 31.40
N ARG A 4 13.16 -0.32 31.64
CA ARG A 4 12.88 0.90 30.87
C ARG A 4 13.89 1.99 31.20
N GLU A 5 14.22 2.15 32.48
CA GLU A 5 15.25 3.08 32.95
C GLU A 5 16.65 2.71 32.40
N ALA A 6 16.98 1.43 32.34
CA ALA A 6 18.23 0.97 31.74
C ALA A 6 18.28 1.28 30.23
N TRP A 7 17.18 1.09 29.51
CA TRP A 7 17.07 1.43 28.10
C TRP A 7 17.16 2.95 27.86
N GLN A 8 16.44 3.74 28.66
CA GLN A 8 16.45 5.21 28.58
C GLN A 8 17.86 5.78 28.79
N ARG A 9 18.62 5.24 29.74
CA ARG A 9 20.01 5.65 29.98
C ARG A 9 20.92 5.34 28.79
N LEU A 10 20.70 4.23 28.10
CA LEU A 10 21.53 3.83 26.95
C LEU A 10 21.22 4.62 25.68
N HIS A 11 19.94 4.95 25.45
CA HIS A 11 19.50 5.61 24.23
C HIS A 11 19.29 7.12 24.36
N LEU A 12 19.35 7.67 25.58
CA LEU A 12 19.06 9.07 25.88
C LEU A 12 17.67 9.52 25.36
N MET A 13 16.72 8.57 25.31
CA MET A 13 15.37 8.76 24.81
C MET A 13 14.37 8.11 25.74
N GLU A 14 13.17 8.67 25.86
CA GLU A 14 12.10 8.01 26.62
C GLU A 14 11.62 6.74 25.91
N ALA A 15 11.62 5.62 26.64
CA ALA A 15 11.05 4.38 26.15
C ALA A 15 9.54 4.53 25.99
N SER A 16 9.06 4.53 24.75
CA SER A 16 7.61 4.51 24.48
C SER A 16 6.96 3.34 25.22
N ALA A 17 5.78 3.58 25.81
CA ALA A 17 5.02 2.57 26.52
C ALA A 17 4.67 1.34 25.64
N ALA A 18 4.69 1.51 24.31
CA ALA A 18 4.46 0.47 23.32
C ALA A 18 5.63 -0.51 23.14
N LEU A 19 6.82 -0.21 23.67
CA LEU A 19 7.96 -1.11 23.59
C LEU A 19 7.79 -2.29 24.56
N SER A 20 7.81 -3.50 24.00
CA SER A 20 7.73 -4.74 24.77
C SER A 20 8.96 -4.90 25.68
N PRO A 21 8.80 -5.43 26.91
CA PRO A 21 9.94 -5.79 27.77
C PRO A 21 10.96 -6.70 27.08
N ASP A 22 10.52 -7.61 26.21
CA ASP A 22 11.44 -8.50 25.49
C ASP A 22 12.33 -7.75 24.49
N PHE A 23 11.76 -6.79 23.77
CA PHE A 23 12.50 -5.91 22.88
C PHE A 23 13.58 -5.13 23.64
N LEU A 24 13.21 -4.51 24.77
CA LEU A 24 14.14 -3.75 25.60
C LEU A 24 15.31 -4.61 26.09
N ARG A 25 15.06 -5.86 26.52
CA ARG A 25 16.14 -6.79 26.93
C ARG A 25 17.11 -7.07 25.79
N ARG A 26 16.59 -7.40 24.61
CA ARG A 26 17.40 -7.76 23.44
C ARG A 26 18.24 -6.59 22.96
N ASP A 27 17.65 -5.41 22.93
CA ASP A 27 18.33 -4.20 22.49
C ASP A 27 19.43 -3.77 23.48
N ILE A 28 19.17 -3.83 24.79
CA ILE A 28 20.19 -3.59 25.82
C ILE A 28 21.33 -4.61 25.70
N ALA A 29 21.01 -5.90 25.55
CA ALA A 29 22.01 -6.95 25.39
C ALA A 29 22.86 -6.75 24.12
N TYR A 30 22.21 -6.39 23.01
CA TYR A 30 22.89 -6.06 21.76
C TYR A 30 23.84 -4.88 21.93
N ARG A 31 23.41 -3.81 22.61
CA ARG A 31 24.27 -2.64 22.87
C ARG A 31 25.51 -3.00 23.68
N GLN A 32 25.32 -3.77 24.76
CA GLN A 32 26.43 -4.28 25.57
C GLN A 32 27.38 -5.16 24.75
N GLN A 33 26.85 -5.95 23.81
CA GLN A 33 27.65 -6.77 22.91
C GLN A 33 28.49 -5.90 21.97
N VAL A 34 27.89 -4.88 21.34
CA VAL A 34 28.58 -3.93 20.45
C VAL A 34 29.71 -3.22 21.18
N ASP A 35 29.47 -2.76 22.42
CA ASP A 35 30.49 -2.05 23.20
C ASP A 35 31.69 -2.94 23.54
N ARG A 36 31.50 -4.27 23.68
CA ARG A 36 32.59 -5.22 23.98
C ARG A 36 33.30 -5.77 22.73
N GLN A 37 32.55 -6.02 21.66
CA GLN A 37 33.03 -6.81 20.51
C GLN A 37 33.26 -5.95 19.26
N GLY A 38 32.87 -4.67 19.30
CA GLY A 38 32.75 -3.85 18.12
C GLY A 38 31.49 -4.19 17.33
N GLY A 39 30.87 -3.17 16.72
CA GLY A 39 29.65 -3.34 15.93
C GLY A 39 29.90 -4.09 14.62
N LEU A 40 28.85 -4.15 13.79
CA LEU A 40 28.95 -4.74 12.45
C LEU A 40 29.98 -4.01 11.59
N SER A 41 30.84 -4.76 10.89
CA SER A 41 31.80 -4.18 9.96
C SER A 41 31.10 -3.45 8.81
N ILE A 42 31.78 -2.45 8.24
CA ILE A 42 31.25 -1.65 7.10
C ILE A 42 30.82 -2.57 5.94
N ARG A 43 31.59 -3.63 5.66
CA ARG A 43 31.26 -4.62 4.62
C ARG A 43 29.95 -5.35 4.90
N VAL A 44 29.72 -5.74 6.16
CA VAL A 44 28.48 -6.41 6.58
C VAL A 44 27.30 -5.44 6.49
N GLN A 45 27.46 -4.20 6.94
CA GLN A 45 26.43 -3.17 6.83
C GLN A 45 26.04 -2.90 5.36
N GLN A 46 27.03 -2.75 4.47
CA GLN A 46 26.81 -2.58 3.04
C GLN A 46 26.06 -3.79 2.43
N ARG A 47 26.44 -5.01 2.82
CA ARG A 47 25.76 -6.23 2.36
C ARG A 47 24.31 -6.29 2.83
N LEU A 48 24.03 -5.93 4.09
CA LEU A 48 22.67 -5.86 4.62
C LEU A 48 21.84 -4.80 3.89
N ALA A 49 22.41 -3.62 3.62
CA ALA A 49 21.72 -2.56 2.87
C ALA A 49 21.39 -2.99 1.43
N ALA A 50 22.30 -3.70 0.77
CA ALA A 50 22.09 -4.26 -0.56
C ALA A 50 20.98 -5.32 -0.57
N LEU A 51 20.95 -6.22 0.43
CA LEU A 51 19.90 -7.22 0.59
C LEU A 51 18.54 -6.58 0.89
N ALA A 52 18.50 -5.59 1.78
CA ALA A 52 17.27 -4.85 2.09
C ALA A 52 16.70 -4.17 0.83
N SER A 53 17.56 -3.56 0.01
CA SER A 53 17.18 -2.96 -1.27
C SER A 53 16.66 -4.00 -2.27
N ALA A 54 17.30 -5.17 -2.34
CA ALA A 54 16.87 -6.26 -3.21
C ALA A 54 15.49 -6.81 -2.80
N VAL A 55 15.27 -7.01 -1.50
CA VAL A 55 13.98 -7.46 -0.95
C VAL A 55 12.90 -6.39 -1.19
N ALA A 56 13.20 -5.11 -0.97
CA ALA A 56 12.27 -4.02 -1.26
C ALA A 56 11.90 -3.97 -2.75
N ALA A 57 12.87 -4.14 -3.64
CA ALA A 57 12.64 -4.20 -5.09
C ALA A 57 11.83 -5.44 -5.48
N GLN A 58 12.10 -6.60 -4.89
CA GLN A 58 11.33 -7.82 -5.11
C GLN A 58 9.90 -7.68 -4.59
N THR A 59 9.71 -7.12 -3.39
CA THR A 59 8.38 -6.85 -2.83
C THR A 59 7.64 -5.82 -3.67
N ALA A 60 8.31 -4.80 -4.20
CA ALA A 60 7.70 -3.85 -5.14
C ALA A 60 7.25 -4.52 -6.45
N ARG A 61 8.03 -5.49 -6.96
CA ARG A 61 7.67 -6.31 -8.13
C ARG A 61 6.53 -7.29 -7.81
N SER A 62 6.49 -7.84 -6.60
CA SER A 62 5.44 -8.76 -6.10
C SER A 62 4.18 -8.02 -5.59
N ARG A 63 4.23 -6.71 -5.35
CA ARG A 63 3.10 -5.84 -4.96
C ARG A 63 2.12 -5.55 -6.11
N THR A 64 2.07 -6.44 -7.09
CA THR A 64 0.93 -6.54 -8.00
C THR A 64 0.15 -7.83 -7.72
N PRO A 65 -0.44 -8.06 -6.53
CA PRO A 65 -1.79 -8.54 -6.59
C PRO A 65 -2.57 -7.36 -7.21
N ALA A 66 -2.87 -7.44 -8.50
CA ALA A 66 -4.06 -6.75 -8.98
C ALA A 66 -5.12 -7.04 -7.92
N GLN A 67 -5.66 -6.03 -7.24
CA GLN A 67 -6.76 -6.25 -6.31
C GLN A 67 -7.77 -7.09 -7.10
N ARG A 68 -7.85 -8.40 -6.81
CA ARG A 68 -8.78 -9.28 -7.50
C ARG A 68 -10.14 -8.73 -7.10
N ILE A 69 -10.79 -8.09 -8.06
CA ILE A 69 -12.15 -7.59 -7.88
C ILE A 69 -12.97 -8.82 -7.54
N LYS A 70 -13.60 -8.80 -6.37
CA LYS A 70 -14.41 -9.93 -5.94
C LYS A 70 -15.64 -10.01 -6.85
N PRO A 71 -16.04 -11.20 -7.29
CA PRO A 71 -17.34 -11.38 -7.94
C PRO A 71 -18.46 -10.74 -7.10
N GLY A 72 -19.43 -10.11 -7.76
CA GLY A 72 -20.48 -9.29 -7.15
C GLY A 72 -20.10 -7.83 -6.90
N SER A 73 -18.85 -7.43 -7.08
CA SER A 73 -18.46 -6.01 -6.97
C SER A 73 -18.97 -5.21 -8.16
N THR A 74 -19.48 -4.01 -7.92
CA THR A 74 -19.88 -3.07 -8.98
C THR A 74 -18.84 -1.96 -9.13
N LEU A 75 -18.34 -1.75 -10.35
CA LEU A 75 -17.43 -0.68 -10.71
C LEU A 75 -18.22 0.42 -11.42
N LEU A 76 -18.08 1.66 -10.95
CA LEU A 76 -18.63 2.83 -11.62
C LEU A 76 -17.54 3.61 -12.32
N ARG A 77 -17.81 4.07 -13.54
CA ARG A 77 -16.90 4.91 -14.30
C ARG A 77 -17.64 5.97 -15.10
N GLU A 78 -17.29 7.21 -14.88
CA GLU A 78 -17.72 8.31 -15.74
C GLU A 78 -16.76 8.47 -16.94
N TRP A 79 -17.33 8.58 -18.13
CA TRP A 79 -16.60 8.86 -19.36
C TRP A 79 -17.47 9.68 -20.32
N ARG A 80 -16.94 10.81 -20.80
CA ARG A 80 -17.63 11.74 -21.72
C ARG A 80 -19.05 12.11 -21.24
N GLY A 81 -19.20 12.38 -19.94
CA GLY A 81 -20.49 12.77 -19.35
C GLY A 81 -21.50 11.63 -19.16
N ARG A 82 -21.12 10.37 -19.44
CA ARG A 82 -21.94 9.19 -19.18
C ARG A 82 -21.32 8.33 -18.09
N THR A 83 -22.14 7.86 -17.15
CA THR A 83 -21.74 6.90 -16.13
C THR A 83 -22.00 5.48 -16.61
N TYR A 84 -20.98 4.63 -16.50
CA TYR A 84 -21.00 3.22 -16.85
C TYR A 84 -20.88 2.38 -15.58
N THR A 85 -21.75 1.38 -15.46
CA THR A 85 -21.82 0.47 -14.32
C THR A 85 -21.41 -0.93 -14.79
N VAL A 86 -20.40 -1.51 -14.16
CA VAL A 86 -19.82 -2.80 -14.56
C VAL A 86 -19.84 -3.74 -13.37
N LEU A 87 -20.54 -4.86 -13.48
CA LEU A 87 -20.60 -5.91 -12.48
C LEU A 87 -19.45 -6.89 -12.69
N ALA A 88 -18.71 -7.23 -11.64
CA ALA A 88 -17.74 -8.31 -11.67
C ALA A 88 -18.45 -9.65 -11.47
N LEU A 89 -18.25 -10.58 -12.39
CA LEU A 89 -18.71 -11.96 -12.32
C LEU A 89 -17.57 -12.89 -11.87
N GLU A 90 -17.84 -14.18 -11.70
CA GLU A 90 -16.79 -15.16 -11.39
C GLU A 90 -15.75 -15.25 -12.50
N ASP A 91 -16.21 -15.27 -13.76
CA ASP A 91 -15.37 -15.49 -14.95
C ASP A 91 -15.27 -14.25 -15.87
N GLY A 92 -15.64 -13.07 -15.39
CA GLY A 92 -15.58 -11.87 -16.24
C GLY A 92 -16.31 -10.66 -15.68
N PHE A 93 -16.88 -9.87 -16.58
CA PHE A 93 -17.58 -8.62 -16.27
C PHE A 93 -18.85 -8.50 -17.08
N GLU A 94 -19.88 -7.91 -16.50
CA GLU A 94 -21.12 -7.57 -17.19
C GLU A 94 -21.34 -6.05 -17.20
N MET A 95 -21.76 -5.51 -18.33
CA MET A 95 -22.18 -4.12 -18.45
C MET A 95 -23.41 -4.06 -19.36
N SER A 96 -24.52 -3.53 -18.83
CA SER A 96 -25.79 -3.38 -19.56
C SER A 96 -26.29 -4.69 -20.23
N GLY A 97 -26.14 -5.83 -19.55
CA GLY A 97 -26.52 -7.15 -20.06
C GLY A 97 -25.50 -7.82 -21.00
N GLN A 98 -24.40 -7.14 -21.35
CA GLN A 98 -23.34 -7.71 -22.18
C GLN A 98 -22.18 -8.22 -21.32
N HIS A 99 -21.72 -9.44 -21.63
CA HIS A 99 -20.60 -10.09 -20.95
C HIS A 99 -19.25 -9.77 -21.62
N PHE A 100 -18.21 -9.58 -20.82
CA PHE A 100 -16.84 -9.25 -21.22
C PHE A 100 -15.85 -10.10 -20.43
N SER A 101 -14.81 -10.63 -21.11
CA SER A 101 -13.77 -11.45 -20.48
C SER A 101 -12.75 -10.62 -19.68
N SER A 102 -12.65 -9.31 -19.92
CA SER A 102 -11.72 -8.44 -19.18
C SER A 102 -12.20 -6.98 -19.08
N LEU A 103 -11.70 -6.26 -18.07
CA LEU A 103 -11.92 -4.81 -17.96
C LEU A 103 -11.35 -4.01 -19.15
N SER A 104 -10.32 -4.53 -19.81
CA SER A 104 -9.75 -3.86 -20.99
C SER A 104 -10.72 -3.94 -22.17
N ASP A 105 -11.49 -5.02 -22.27
CA ASP A 105 -12.53 -5.15 -23.30
C ASP A 105 -13.72 -4.23 -22.99
N VAL A 106 -14.13 -4.11 -21.73
CA VAL A 106 -15.11 -3.11 -21.30
C VAL A 106 -14.62 -1.69 -21.61
N ALA A 107 -13.36 -1.37 -21.28
CA ALA A 107 -12.79 -0.06 -21.55
C ALA A 107 -12.70 0.23 -23.06
N ARG A 108 -12.34 -0.77 -23.87
CA ARG A 108 -12.36 -0.64 -25.34
C ARG A 108 -13.76 -0.43 -25.87
N HIS A 109 -14.76 -1.14 -25.33
CA HIS A 109 -16.16 -0.95 -25.70
C HIS A 109 -16.66 0.47 -25.36
N ILE A 110 -16.29 1.02 -24.20
CA ILE A 110 -16.69 2.37 -23.79
C ILE A 110 -15.95 3.46 -24.59
N THR A 111 -14.64 3.30 -24.80
CA THR A 111 -13.77 4.37 -25.32
C THR A 111 -13.54 4.29 -26.83
N GLY A 112 -13.77 3.13 -27.45
CA GLY A 112 -13.40 2.84 -28.84
C GLY A 112 -11.89 2.68 -29.08
N ALA A 113 -11.06 2.80 -28.03
CA ALA A 113 -9.61 2.78 -28.13
C ALA A 113 -9.00 1.75 -27.17
N HIS A 114 -7.75 1.39 -27.40
CA HIS A 114 -7.04 0.46 -26.53
C HIS A 114 -6.63 1.15 -25.22
N TRP A 115 -7.37 0.87 -24.13
CA TRP A 115 -7.04 1.32 -22.77
C TRP A 115 -6.75 0.13 -21.85
N SER A 116 -5.83 0.33 -20.90
CA SER A 116 -5.69 -0.60 -19.78
C SER A 116 -6.93 -0.53 -18.90
N GLY A 117 -7.73 -1.60 -18.86
CA GLY A 117 -8.96 -1.68 -18.09
C GLY A 117 -8.80 -1.25 -16.62
N PRO A 118 -7.86 -1.85 -15.86
CA PRO A 118 -7.62 -1.45 -14.47
C PRO A 118 -7.27 0.03 -14.31
N ARG A 119 -6.57 0.64 -15.28
CA ARG A 119 -6.27 2.08 -15.24
C ARG A 119 -7.51 2.92 -15.52
N PHE A 120 -8.32 2.52 -16.50
CA PHE A 120 -9.56 3.20 -16.85
C PHE A 120 -10.54 3.23 -15.66
N PHE A 121 -10.64 2.12 -14.92
CA PHE A 121 -11.47 1.99 -13.71
C PHE A 121 -10.77 2.44 -12.41
N GLY A 122 -9.59 3.07 -12.48
CA GLY A 122 -8.92 3.62 -11.30
C GLY A 122 -8.38 2.60 -10.28
N LEU A 123 -8.22 1.34 -10.67
CA LEU A 123 -7.84 0.22 -9.80
C LEU A 123 -6.32 0.12 -9.53
N ARG A 124 -5.53 1.08 -10.00
CA ARG A 124 -4.10 1.18 -9.66
C ARG A 124 -3.91 2.28 -8.62
N ARG A 125 -3.45 1.90 -7.43
CA ARG A 125 -3.05 2.83 -6.39
C ARG A 125 -1.87 3.68 -6.90
N ARG A 126 -2.12 4.96 -7.21
CA ARG A 126 -1.06 5.98 -7.07
C ARG A 126 -0.72 6.07 -5.58
N GLY A 127 0.56 6.25 -5.26
CA GLY A 127 0.99 6.56 -3.90
C GLY A 127 0.07 7.62 -3.30
N ALA A 128 -0.29 7.42 -2.03
CA ALA A 128 -1.32 8.19 -1.35
C ALA A 128 -1.10 9.71 -1.48
N SER A 129 -2.14 10.43 -1.89
CA SER A 129 -2.34 11.84 -1.50
C SER A 129 -3.66 11.90 -0.73
N PRO A 130 -3.67 12.36 0.54
CA PRO A 130 -4.91 12.56 1.27
C PRO A 130 -5.56 13.89 0.86
N ALA A 131 -6.86 13.97 1.12
CA ALA A 131 -7.74 15.14 1.09
C ALA A 131 -8.43 15.48 -0.25
N SER A 132 -9.64 14.96 -0.40
CA SER A 132 -10.78 15.84 -0.69
C SER A 132 -11.81 15.67 0.43
N ARG A 133 -11.92 16.70 1.27
CA ARG A 133 -12.96 16.87 2.28
C ARG A 133 -14.27 17.16 1.54
N LEU A 134 -15.30 16.38 1.84
CA LEU A 134 -16.69 16.73 1.58
C LEU A 134 -17.15 17.74 2.64
N THR A 135 -17.47 18.95 2.21
CA THR A 135 -18.45 19.88 2.81
C THR A 135 -18.98 20.70 1.63
N ARG A 136 -20.14 20.36 1.06
CA ARG A 136 -21.46 20.94 1.40
C ARG A 136 -21.39 22.45 1.70
N ASP A 137 -21.82 23.24 0.72
CA ASP A 137 -22.85 24.30 0.81
C ASP A 137 -23.08 24.78 -0.64
N ALA A 138 -24.24 24.64 -1.30
CA ALA A 138 -25.61 25.05 -0.98
C ALA A 138 -25.74 26.58 -0.78
N THR A 139 -25.77 27.34 -1.88
CA THR A 139 -26.79 28.37 -2.23
C THR A 139 -26.27 29.28 -3.33
N ARG A 140 -26.96 29.30 -4.49
CA ARG A 140 -27.22 30.53 -5.25
C ARG A 140 -28.32 30.29 -6.29
N ASP A 141 -29.56 30.53 -5.89
CA ASP A 141 -30.64 30.97 -6.79
C ASP A 141 -30.98 32.41 -6.37
N ALA A 142 -30.83 33.32 -7.35
CA ALA A 142 -31.40 34.66 -7.51
C ALA A 142 -30.43 35.53 -8.32
#